data_AF-T1BFT9-F1
#
_entry.id   AF-T1BFT9-F1
#
_cell.length_a   1.000
_cell.length_b   1.000
_cell.length_c   1.000
_cell.angle_alpha   90.00
_cell.angle_beta   90.00
_cell.angle_gamma   90.00
#
_symmetry.space_group_name_H-M   'P 1'
#
loop_
_entity.id
_entity.type
_entity.pdbx_description
1 polymer ?
#
loop_
_entity_poly.entity_id
_entity_poly.type
_entity_poly.pdbx_seq_one_letter_code
_entity_poly.pdbx_strand_id
1 'polypeptide(L)'
;LAADLAADSIADEQAEELLESRDEYTAEGVFWVPPEARWEYLQASAKQPEIGKIIDTAMDAVEVENPSLRGVLPKNFARPSLDVRRLGELVDLTAGLGLGGAEHREKDILGRVYEYFLGRFASQEGKGGGEFYTPRSVVKLLVWMIEPYKGRVYDPCCGSGGMFVQS
;
A
#
# COMPACT_ATOMS: atom_id res chain seq x y z
N LEU A 1 2.31 -14.56 7.19
CA LEU A 1 1.53 -15.18 8.28
C LEU A 1 0.75 -16.41 7.81
N ALA A 2 -0.35 -16.31 7.05
CA ALA A 2 -1.17 -17.50 6.69
C ALA A 2 -0.37 -18.64 6.03
N ALA A 3 0.50 -18.29 5.08
CA ALA A 3 1.36 -19.26 4.42
C ALA A 3 2.51 -19.79 5.29
N ASP A 4 2.90 -19.05 6.32
CA ASP A 4 3.96 -19.44 7.24
C ASP A 4 3.36 -20.39 8.31
N LEU A 5 2.16 -20.09 8.81
CA LEU A 5 1.38 -20.98 9.69
C LEU A 5 1.05 -22.32 9.02
N ALA A 6 0.73 -22.30 7.71
CA ALA A 6 0.53 -23.51 6.92
C ALA A 6 1.83 -24.31 6.72
N ALA A 7 2.99 -23.63 6.60
CA ALA A 7 4.28 -24.29 6.51
C ALA A 7 4.69 -24.95 7.84
N ASP A 8 4.25 -24.40 8.97
CA ASP A 8 4.50 -24.91 10.32
C ASP A 8 3.49 -26.01 10.75
N SER A 9 2.62 -26.47 9.85
CA SER A 9 1.63 -27.55 10.10
C SER A 9 0.69 -27.25 11.28
N ILE A 10 0.36 -25.98 11.49
CA ILE A 10 -0.62 -25.55 12.49
C ILE A 10 -2.02 -25.92 11.99
N ALA A 11 -2.85 -26.51 12.86
CA ALA A 11 -4.21 -26.94 12.50
C ALA A 11 -5.08 -25.76 12.07
N ASP A 12 -5.97 -25.96 11.09
CA ASP A 12 -6.76 -24.88 10.45
C ASP A 12 -7.50 -23.97 11.45
N GLU A 13 -8.08 -24.54 12.52
CA GLU A 13 -8.74 -23.76 13.59
C GLU A 13 -7.77 -22.86 14.38
N GLN A 14 -6.56 -23.35 14.65
CA GLN A 14 -5.53 -22.55 15.33
C GLN A 14 -4.92 -21.51 14.39
N ALA A 15 -4.81 -21.83 13.09
CA ALA A 15 -4.34 -20.88 12.09
C ALA A 15 -5.34 -19.72 11.92
N GLU A 16 -6.64 -19.97 11.96
CA GLU A 16 -7.66 -18.92 11.95
C GLU A 16 -7.58 -18.01 13.19
N GLU A 17 -7.37 -18.58 14.37
CA GLU A 17 -7.22 -17.81 15.62
C GLU A 17 -5.95 -16.93 15.62
N LEU A 18 -4.84 -17.44 15.08
CA LEU A 18 -3.58 -16.70 14.94
C LEU A 18 -3.65 -15.65 13.82
N LEU A 19 -4.36 -15.93 12.73
CA LEU A 19 -4.62 -14.95 11.66
C LEU A 19 -5.50 -13.80 12.12
N GLU A 20 -6.29 -13.99 13.17
CA GLU A 20 -7.06 -12.92 13.80
C GLU A 20 -6.35 -12.32 15.04
N SER A 21 -5.16 -12.83 15.40
CA SER A 21 -4.37 -12.35 16.53
C SER A 21 -3.53 -11.13 16.16
N ARG A 22 -3.97 -9.96 16.62
CA ARG A 22 -3.35 -8.64 16.38
C ARG A 22 -1.87 -8.58 16.76
N ASP A 23 -1.49 -9.29 17.81
CA ASP A 23 -0.15 -9.24 18.39
C ASP A 23 0.90 -9.91 17.46
N GLU A 24 0.50 -10.86 16.62
CA GLU A 24 1.41 -11.51 15.67
C GLU A 24 1.76 -10.63 14.47
N TYR A 25 0.81 -9.81 14.01
CA TYR A 25 1.06 -8.89 12.90
C TYR A 25 1.99 -7.74 13.30
N THR A 26 1.75 -7.16 14.48
CA THR A 26 2.55 -6.03 14.96
C THR A 26 3.99 -6.42 15.29
N ALA A 27 4.24 -7.67 15.71
CA ALA A 27 5.58 -8.21 15.96
C ALA A 27 6.48 -8.23 14.71
N GLU A 28 5.89 -8.41 13.52
CA GLU A 28 6.59 -8.45 12.23
C GLU A 28 6.58 -7.09 11.49
N GLY A 29 6.12 -6.02 12.17
CA GLY A 29 5.95 -4.70 11.56
C GLY A 29 4.88 -4.66 10.46
N VAL A 30 3.93 -5.61 10.50
CA VAL A 30 2.79 -5.67 9.58
C VAL A 30 1.61 -4.93 10.21
N PHE A 31 0.95 -4.09 9.42
CA PHE A 31 -0.26 -3.41 9.86
C PHE A 31 -1.42 -4.39 9.98
N TRP A 32 -2.21 -4.24 11.03
CA TRP A 32 -3.46 -4.99 11.17
C TRP A 32 -4.49 -4.45 10.18
N VAL A 33 -5.12 -5.33 9.39
CA VAL A 33 -6.18 -4.95 8.45
C VAL A 33 -7.48 -5.64 8.88
N PRO A 34 -8.47 -4.87 9.38
CA PRO A 34 -9.74 -5.44 9.83
C PRO A 34 -10.50 -6.08 8.65
N PRO A 35 -11.36 -7.08 8.89
CA PRO A 35 -12.05 -7.84 7.84
C PRO A 35 -12.77 -6.97 6.79
N GLU A 36 -13.44 -5.91 7.22
CA GLU A 36 -14.13 -4.94 6.37
C GLU A 36 -13.20 -4.08 5.50
N ALA A 37 -11.90 -4.07 5.78
CA ALA A 37 -10.89 -3.38 5.00
C ALA A 37 -10.01 -4.33 4.16
N ARG A 38 -10.24 -5.65 4.24
CA ARG A 38 -9.51 -6.64 3.45
C ARG A 38 -9.91 -6.55 1.97
N TRP A 39 -8.94 -6.82 1.10
CA TRP A 39 -9.12 -6.64 -0.35
C TRP A 39 -10.26 -7.48 -0.92
N GLU A 40 -10.45 -8.71 -0.41
CA GLU A 40 -11.51 -9.62 -0.82
C GLU A 40 -12.90 -9.01 -0.57
N TYR A 41 -13.09 -8.31 0.55
CA TYR A 41 -14.35 -7.64 0.88
C TYR A 41 -14.60 -6.45 -0.05
N LEU A 42 -13.56 -5.64 -0.31
CA LEU A 42 -13.65 -4.50 -1.23
C LEU A 42 -13.96 -4.95 -2.66
N GLN A 43 -13.31 -6.02 -3.12
CA GLN A 43 -13.55 -6.61 -4.43
C GLN A 43 -14.98 -7.16 -4.55
N ALA A 44 -15.46 -7.89 -3.54
CA ALA A 44 -16.85 -8.38 -3.54
C ALA A 44 -17.88 -7.23 -3.61
N SER A 45 -17.49 -6.05 -3.12
CA SER A 45 -18.32 -4.84 -3.10
C SER A 45 -18.10 -3.91 -4.31
N ALA A 46 -17.19 -4.24 -5.24
CA ALA A 46 -16.76 -3.36 -6.32
C ALA A 46 -17.90 -2.86 -7.23
N LYS A 47 -18.96 -3.66 -7.38
CA LYS A 47 -20.12 -3.35 -8.24
C LYS A 47 -21.21 -2.53 -7.52
N GLN A 48 -21.04 -2.27 -6.22
CA GLN A 48 -22.02 -1.54 -5.43
C GLN A 48 -21.93 -0.03 -5.71
N PRO A 49 -23.07 0.68 -5.79
CA PRO A 49 -23.10 2.15 -5.96
C PRO A 49 -22.33 2.93 -4.88
N GLU A 50 -22.17 2.33 -3.70
CA GLU A 50 -21.52 2.87 -2.52
C GLU A 50 -20.04 2.49 -2.38
N ILE A 51 -19.42 1.84 -3.37
CA ILE A 51 -18.02 1.38 -3.29
C ILE A 51 -17.05 2.47 -2.82
N GLY A 52 -17.23 3.73 -3.23
CA GLY A 52 -16.41 4.85 -2.75
C GLY A 52 -16.49 5.04 -1.24
N LYS A 53 -17.69 4.95 -0.65
CA LYS A 53 -17.89 5.05 0.81
C LYS A 53 -17.34 3.83 1.55
N ILE A 54 -17.45 2.66 0.93
CA ILE A 54 -16.90 1.42 1.49
C ILE A 54 -15.38 1.52 1.59
N ILE A 55 -14.70 2.00 0.53
CA ILE A 55 -13.26 2.23 0.55
C ILE A 55 -12.89 3.30 1.59
N ASP A 56 -13.60 4.43 1.63
CA ASP A 56 -13.33 5.49 2.63
C ASP A 56 -13.46 4.94 4.08
N THR A 57 -14.47 4.10 4.34
CA THR A 57 -14.71 3.46 5.63
C THR A 57 -13.62 2.44 5.98
N ALA A 58 -13.17 1.66 5.00
CA ALA A 58 -12.05 0.73 5.16
C ALA A 58 -10.76 1.46 5.53
N MET A 59 -10.47 2.61 4.90
CA MET A 59 -9.30 3.44 5.24
C MET A 59 -9.40 3.97 6.68
N ASP A 60 -10.59 4.43 7.10
CA ASP A 60 -10.82 4.84 8.50
C ASP A 60 -10.59 3.69 9.49
N ALA A 61 -11.11 2.49 9.19
CA ALA A 61 -10.93 1.32 10.05
C ALA A 61 -9.45 0.92 10.20
N VAL A 62 -8.68 0.98 9.11
CA VAL A 62 -7.22 0.73 9.15
C VAL A 62 -6.51 1.78 10.00
N GLU A 63 -6.85 3.07 9.90
CA GLU A 63 -6.21 4.10 10.72
C GLU A 63 -6.56 3.97 12.21
N VAL A 64 -7.77 3.54 12.55
CA VAL A 64 -8.19 3.31 13.95
C VAL A 64 -7.35 2.21 14.59
N GLU A 65 -7.11 1.12 13.85
CA GLU A 65 -6.34 -0.02 14.35
C GLU A 65 -4.82 0.20 14.29
N ASN A 66 -4.34 1.15 13.48
CA ASN A 66 -2.91 1.41 13.29
C ASN A 66 -2.59 2.89 13.56
N PRO A 67 -2.27 3.26 14.81
CA PRO A 67 -2.07 4.66 15.20
C PRO A 67 -1.01 5.42 14.38
N SER A 68 -0.01 4.73 13.84
CA SER A 68 1.03 5.33 12.99
C SER A 68 0.54 5.75 11.60
N LEU A 69 -0.61 5.24 11.15
CA LEU A 69 -1.24 5.59 9.87
C LEU A 69 -2.27 6.71 10.01
N ARG A 70 -2.50 7.25 11.21
CA ARG A 70 -3.53 8.26 11.45
C ARG A 70 -3.34 9.50 10.56
N GLY A 71 -4.33 9.78 9.71
CA GLY A 71 -4.33 10.89 8.76
C GLY A 71 -3.46 10.70 7.52
N VAL A 72 -2.92 9.50 7.30
CA VAL A 72 -2.07 9.18 6.15
C VAL A 72 -2.90 8.69 4.96
N LEU A 73 -3.99 7.95 5.20
CA LEU A 73 -4.75 7.30 4.15
C LEU A 73 -5.77 8.26 3.52
N PRO A 74 -5.89 8.31 2.17
CA PRO A 74 -6.86 9.17 1.50
C PRO A 74 -8.28 8.64 1.69
N LYS A 75 -9.24 9.56 1.92
CA LYS A 75 -10.65 9.25 2.23
C LYS A 75 -11.60 10.07 1.35
N ASN A 76 -11.29 10.13 0.05
CA ASN A 76 -12.01 10.96 -0.92
C ASN A 76 -12.51 10.15 -2.13
N PHE A 77 -12.77 8.86 -1.93
CA PHE A 77 -13.26 7.95 -2.97
C PHE A 77 -14.78 8.09 -3.17
N ALA A 78 -15.53 8.58 -2.18
CA ALA A 78 -16.96 8.88 -2.34
C ALA A 78 -17.28 10.26 -2.96
N ARG A 79 -16.27 10.98 -3.48
CA ARG A 79 -16.47 12.35 -4.00
C ARG A 79 -17.36 12.37 -5.26
N PRO A 80 -18.25 13.37 -5.43
CA PRO A 80 -19.17 13.41 -6.59
C PRO A 80 -18.49 13.47 -7.97
N SER A 81 -17.24 13.95 -8.04
CA SER A 81 -16.48 14.05 -9.29
C SER A 81 -15.86 12.73 -9.74
N LEU A 82 -15.91 11.68 -8.92
CA LEU A 82 -15.38 10.37 -9.24
C LEU A 82 -16.49 9.48 -9.81
N ASP A 83 -16.26 8.92 -11.00
CA ASP A 83 -17.18 7.97 -11.63
C ASP A 83 -17.14 6.64 -10.86
N VAL A 84 -18.23 6.35 -10.14
CA VAL A 84 -18.39 5.14 -9.32
C VAL A 84 -18.17 3.86 -10.12
N ARG A 85 -18.62 3.83 -11.39
CA ARG A 85 -18.45 2.66 -12.26
C ARG A 85 -16.97 2.43 -12.56
N ARG A 86 -16.24 3.50 -12.89
CA ARG A 86 -14.78 3.40 -13.14
C ARG A 86 -14.00 3.00 -11.90
N LEU A 87 -14.45 3.43 -10.72
CA LEU A 87 -13.84 3.03 -9.46
C LEU A 87 -14.00 1.52 -9.23
N GLY A 88 -15.21 0.98 -9.42
CA GLY A 88 -15.47 -0.47 -9.35
C GLY A 88 -14.65 -1.26 -10.38
N GLU A 89 -14.58 -0.79 -11.62
CA GLU A 89 -13.75 -1.40 -12.67
C GLU A 89 -12.26 -1.40 -12.33
N LEU A 90 -11.76 -0.36 -11.67
CA LEU A 90 -10.37 -0.28 -11.21
C LEU A 90 -10.08 -1.30 -10.10
N VAL A 91 -11.03 -1.49 -9.17
CA VAL A 91 -10.92 -2.52 -8.12
C VAL A 91 -10.85 -3.91 -8.76
N ASP A 92 -11.74 -4.21 -9.70
CA ASP A 92 -11.74 -5.50 -10.42
C ASP A 92 -10.45 -5.71 -11.24
N LEU A 93 -9.98 -4.68 -11.95
CA LEU A 93 -8.72 -4.73 -12.70
C LEU A 93 -7.54 -5.03 -11.78
N THR A 94 -7.48 -4.37 -10.62
CA THR A 94 -6.39 -4.52 -9.66
C THR A 94 -6.36 -5.93 -9.06
N ALA A 95 -7.53 -6.53 -8.83
CA ALA A 95 -7.61 -7.91 -8.37
C ALA A 95 -7.11 -8.91 -9.43
N GLY A 96 -7.36 -8.65 -10.71
CA GLY A 96 -6.85 -9.45 -11.82
C GLY A 96 -5.32 -9.43 -11.96
N LEU A 97 -4.62 -8.48 -11.34
CA LEU A 97 -3.16 -8.39 -11.35
C LEU A 97 -2.48 -9.38 -10.39
N GLY A 98 -3.22 -10.10 -9.55
CA GLY A 98 -2.65 -11.18 -8.72
C GLY A 98 -1.65 -10.70 -7.67
N LEU A 99 -1.81 -9.48 -7.16
CA LEU A 99 -0.84 -8.77 -6.31
C LEU A 99 -0.56 -9.41 -4.93
N GLY A 100 -1.22 -10.53 -4.59
CA GLY A 100 -1.03 -11.30 -3.36
C GLY A 100 -0.71 -12.78 -3.55
N GLY A 101 -0.52 -13.25 -4.80
CA GLY A 101 -0.19 -14.65 -5.08
C GLY A 101 1.18 -15.07 -4.53
N ALA A 102 1.36 -16.36 -4.22
CA ALA A 102 2.64 -16.89 -3.71
C ALA A 102 3.84 -16.64 -4.65
N GLU A 103 3.60 -16.56 -5.96
CA GLU A 103 4.60 -16.21 -6.98
C GLU A 103 4.93 -14.71 -7.05
N HIS A 104 4.14 -13.85 -6.39
CA HIS A 104 4.29 -12.40 -6.34
C HIS A 104 4.59 -11.86 -4.94
N ARG A 105 4.99 -12.75 -4.00
CA ARG A 105 5.45 -12.38 -2.64
C ARG A 105 6.70 -11.51 -2.58
N GLU A 106 7.23 -11.09 -3.73
CA GLU A 106 8.18 -9.99 -3.73
C GLU A 106 7.41 -8.72 -3.34
N LYS A 107 7.55 -8.31 -2.07
CA LYS A 107 7.18 -6.99 -1.51
C LYS A 107 7.55 -5.82 -2.45
N ASP A 108 8.48 -6.06 -3.38
CA ASP A 108 8.99 -5.16 -4.40
C ASP A 108 8.00 -4.86 -5.55
N ILE A 109 7.11 -5.78 -5.96
CA ILE A 109 6.24 -5.55 -7.14
C ILE A 109 5.26 -4.40 -6.89
N LEU A 110 4.53 -4.45 -5.77
CA LEU A 110 3.59 -3.40 -5.38
C LEU A 110 4.30 -2.05 -5.21
N GLY A 111 5.48 -2.05 -4.58
CA GLY A 111 6.32 -0.86 -4.43
C GLY A 111 6.73 -0.26 -5.78
N ARG A 112 7.20 -1.08 -6.72
CA ARG A 112 7.59 -0.64 -8.08
C ARG A 112 6.40 -0.10 -8.88
N VAL A 113 5.23 -0.75 -8.78
CA VAL A 113 4.00 -0.28 -9.44
C VAL A 113 3.60 1.07 -8.86
N TYR A 114 3.65 1.23 -7.54
CA TYR A 114 3.38 2.49 -6.87
C TYR A 114 4.34 3.60 -7.33
N GLU A 115 5.66 3.35 -7.30
CA GLU A 115 6.67 4.30 -7.79
C GLU A 115 6.47 4.66 -9.27
N TYR A 116 6.10 3.70 -10.11
CA TYR A 116 5.82 3.93 -11.52
C TYR A 116 4.66 4.91 -11.72
N PHE A 117 3.52 4.67 -11.05
CA PHE A 117 2.37 5.57 -11.15
C PHE A 117 2.69 6.96 -10.58
N LEU A 118 3.44 7.04 -9.48
CA LEU A 118 3.88 8.30 -8.89
C LEU A 118 4.70 9.14 -9.88
N GLY A 119 5.69 8.52 -10.55
CA GLY A 119 6.47 9.19 -11.59
C GLY A 119 5.64 9.58 -12.82
N ARG A 120 4.63 8.77 -13.20
CA ARG A 120 3.72 9.09 -14.30
C ARG A 120 2.82 10.28 -13.98
N PHE A 121 2.26 10.34 -12.77
CA PHE A 121 1.45 11.48 -12.35
C PHE A 121 2.27 12.76 -12.28
N ALA A 122 3.47 12.72 -11.69
CA ALA A 122 4.38 13.86 -11.67
C ALA A 122 4.76 14.37 -13.08
N SER A 123 4.95 13.44 -14.04
CA SER A 123 5.24 13.79 -15.44
C SER A 123 4.04 14.44 -16.15
N GLN A 124 2.81 14.03 -15.82
CA GLN A 124 1.59 14.58 -16.42
C GLN A 124 1.17 15.94 -15.85
N GLU A 125 1.45 16.20 -14.57
CA GLU A 125 1.12 17.49 -13.93
C GLU A 125 2.00 18.66 -14.42
N GLY A 126 3.16 18.37 -15.03
CA GLY A 126 3.91 19.28 -15.89
C GLY A 126 4.64 20.46 -15.22
N LYS A 127 4.15 21.02 -14.10
CA LYS A 127 4.79 22.14 -13.37
C LYS A 127 5.05 21.76 -11.92
N GLY A 128 6.33 21.70 -11.52
CA GLY A 128 6.75 21.37 -10.15
C GLY A 128 7.14 19.91 -9.91
N GLY A 129 7.09 19.04 -10.93
CA GLY A 129 7.30 17.59 -10.77
C GLY A 129 8.62 17.17 -10.10
N GLY A 130 9.68 18.00 -10.16
CA GLY A 130 10.95 17.75 -9.45
C GLY A 130 10.88 17.99 -7.94
N GLU A 131 9.94 18.78 -7.44
CA GLU A 131 9.68 18.97 -5.99
C GLU A 131 8.91 17.78 -5.41
N PHE A 132 8.11 17.09 -6.25
CA PHE A 132 7.26 15.98 -5.82
C PHE A 132 7.91 14.62 -6.06
N TYR A 133 8.65 14.45 -7.17
CA TYR A 133 9.25 13.17 -7.56
C TYR A 133 10.63 13.35 -8.17
N THR A 134 11.61 12.64 -7.63
CA THR A 134 12.97 12.58 -8.19
C THR A 134 13.12 11.31 -9.04
N PRO A 135 13.54 11.40 -10.32
CA PRO A 135 13.74 10.23 -11.17
C PRO A 135 14.69 9.20 -10.56
N ARG A 136 14.35 7.91 -10.71
CA ARG A 136 15.11 6.80 -10.11
C ARG A 136 16.60 6.78 -10.46
N SER A 137 16.98 7.20 -11.67
CA SER A 137 18.39 7.29 -12.08
C SER A 137 19.18 8.31 -11.25
N VAL A 138 18.58 9.44 -10.91
CA VAL A 138 19.18 10.49 -10.09
C VAL A 138 19.29 10.03 -8.64
N VAL A 139 18.21 9.45 -8.09
CA VAL A 139 18.22 8.89 -6.73
C VAL A 139 19.34 7.85 -6.58
N LYS A 140 19.42 6.87 -7.50
CA LYS A 140 20.46 5.83 -7.47
C LYS A 140 21.87 6.40 -7.51
N LEU A 141 22.10 7.39 -8.38
CA LEU A 141 23.41 8.04 -8.47
C LEU A 141 23.79 8.71 -7.14
N LEU A 142 22.86 9.45 -6.53
CA LEU A 142 23.12 10.13 -5.25
C LEU A 142 23.39 9.14 -4.11
N VAL A 143 22.59 8.08 -3.99
CA VAL A 143 22.82 7.03 -2.98
C VAL A 143 24.18 6.35 -3.20
N TRP A 144 24.54 6.04 -4.45
CA TRP A 144 25.84 5.46 -4.79
C TRP A 144 27.02 6.38 -4.47
N MET A 145 26.85 7.70 -4.51
CA MET A 145 27.89 8.65 -4.15
C MET A 145 28.02 8.85 -2.64
N ILE A 146 26.90 8.80 -1.91
CA ILE A 146 26.84 9.04 -0.46
C ILE A 146 27.22 7.79 0.33
N GLU A 147 26.88 6.60 -0.19
CA GLU A 147 27.12 5.29 0.45
C GLU A 147 26.68 5.25 1.93
N PRO A 148 25.38 5.49 2.25
CA PRO A 148 24.91 5.68 3.61
C PRO A 148 24.78 4.37 4.42
N TYR A 149 25.88 3.63 4.63
CA TYR A 149 25.86 2.32 5.30
C TYR A 149 25.49 2.38 6.79
N LYS A 150 25.78 3.50 7.47
CA LYS A 150 25.49 3.70 8.90
C LYS A 150 25.27 5.19 9.19
N GLY A 151 24.33 5.49 10.09
CA GLY A 151 24.07 6.85 10.55
C GLY A 151 22.62 7.26 10.37
N ARG A 152 22.38 8.58 10.30
CA ARG A 152 21.05 9.15 10.08
C ARG A 152 21.00 9.69 8.65
N VAL A 153 20.05 9.20 7.86
CA VAL A 153 19.73 9.75 6.54
C VAL A 153 18.68 10.84 6.74
N TYR A 154 18.94 12.04 6.20
CA TYR A 154 18.04 13.18 6.32
C TYR A 154 17.87 13.86 4.98
N ASP A 155 16.62 14.03 4.56
CA ASP A 155 16.24 14.79 3.38
C ASP A 155 15.20 15.86 3.80
N PRO A 156 15.58 17.15 3.84
CA PRO A 156 14.69 18.23 4.25
C PRO A 156 13.58 18.54 3.24
N CYS A 157 13.67 18.00 2.02
CA CYS A 157 12.74 18.25 0.91
C CYS A 157 12.41 16.94 0.19
N CYS A 158 12.08 15.90 0.96
CA CYS A 158 11.98 14.52 0.47
C CYS A 158 10.89 14.25 -0.57
N GLY A 159 9.96 15.19 -0.78
CA GLY A 159 8.85 15.03 -1.73
C GLY A 159 8.07 13.73 -1.45
N SER A 160 8.04 12.83 -2.43
CA SER A 160 7.43 11.51 -2.30
C SER A 160 8.27 10.47 -1.54
N GLY A 161 9.41 10.84 -0.96
CA GLY A 161 10.28 9.95 -0.20
C GLY A 161 11.17 9.01 -1.04
N GLY A 162 11.32 9.25 -2.35
CA GLY A 162 12.04 8.35 -3.26
C GLY A 162 13.50 8.07 -2.85
N MET A 163 14.15 9.02 -2.17
CA MET A 163 15.51 8.85 -1.63
C MET A 163 15.61 7.77 -0.55
N PHE A 164 14.54 7.51 0.21
CA PHE A 164 14.50 6.49 1.27
C PHE A 164 14.17 5.09 0.76
N VAL A 165 13.60 4.98 -0.45
CA VAL A 165 13.25 3.68 -1.04
C VAL A 165 14.48 2.98 -1.63
N GLN A 166 15.47 3.73 -2.09
CA GLN A 166 16.69 3.21 -2.72
C GLN A 166 17.93 3.28 -1.81
N SER A 167 17.81 3.76 -0.57
CA SER A 167 18.90 3.93 0.40
C SER A 167 19.26 2.65 1.14
#